data_AF-A0A9P9CQJ7-F1
#
_entry.id   AF-A0A9P9CQJ7-F1
#
_cell.length_a   1.000
_cell.length_b   1.000
_cell.length_c   1.000
_cell.angle_alpha   90.00
_cell.angle_beta   90.00
_cell.angle_gamma   90.00
#
_symmetry.space_group_name_H-M   'P 1'
#
loop_
_entity.id
_entity.type
_entity.pdbx_description
1 polymer ?
#
loop_
_entity_poly.entity_id
_entity_poly.type
_entity_poly.pdbx_seq_one_letter_code
_entity_poly.pdbx_strand_id
1 'polypeptide(L)'
;MASPSASSHGDDNTSEAPLPRGVACLVCRRRKIRCDGARPNCGTCIRTGVQNCEYHDTQFLNTIILLEGQVTTLQSRLEGIHDQRTSTSSPSGDSQSASSPASSGVSPTDTAPSPQALDAILAIFTKHIVQLGMPSATTENSLRGGPPVLLEAACAIACHFAPQNLAFLNSFAPGFRMRAERALSGPSPATANPGVTLALIQSHSLLATLALMKGNMVDGMRHAGAAWQLAVSMRLHILEGSNVSPEQVETWWMVYRLDRGWSVALDMTPASPADDGIRTMFLPRDVTLPPPSHLQNLPSTTATAFDAQRESVDSSLTKVVAIYAAYHQILTGDAPALAAMAARLEQFMHFITFSPNYHVSAAVIALATLFYIRVAQNDNIRAATAAHSLAEVLGAILESDYNVLQPIVAICVQKVIAISQSTPGVASALMPPPRAMLGLALQRLSRWFPYVTALH
;
A
#
# COMPACT_ATOMS: atom_id res chain seq x y z
N MET A 1 20.39 -5.35 60.67
CA MET A 1 19.00 -5.74 60.36
C MET A 1 18.25 -4.47 60.01
N ALA A 2 17.79 -4.39 58.77
CA ALA A 2 17.38 -3.16 58.10
C ALA A 2 15.93 -2.75 58.45
N SER A 3 15.71 -1.45 58.63
CA SER A 3 14.40 -0.78 58.62
C SER A 3 13.80 -0.78 57.21
N PRO A 4 12.47 -0.77 57.10
CA PRO A 4 11.76 0.41 56.55
C PRO A 4 10.37 0.58 57.21
N SER A 5 9.52 1.58 57.02
CA SER A 5 9.55 2.97 56.53
C SER A 5 8.13 3.49 56.79
N ALA A 6 7.99 4.72 57.28
CA ALA A 6 6.71 5.39 57.43
C ALA A 6 6.14 5.76 56.05
N SER A 7 4.90 5.35 55.75
CA SER A 7 4.16 5.75 54.55
C SER A 7 3.21 6.91 54.87
N SER A 8 3.62 8.10 54.43
CA SER A 8 2.80 9.31 54.40
C SER A 8 1.57 9.12 53.51
N HIS A 9 0.38 9.25 54.10
CA HIS A 9 -0.87 9.45 53.39
C HIS A 9 -0.89 10.86 52.79
N GLY A 10 -0.74 10.93 51.46
CA GLY A 10 -1.06 12.12 50.68
C GLY A 10 -2.42 11.92 50.05
N ASP A 11 -3.45 12.46 50.70
CA ASP A 11 -4.74 12.76 50.09
C ASP A 11 -4.55 13.96 49.16
N ASP A 12 -4.46 13.72 47.85
CA ASP A 12 -4.56 14.79 46.86
C ASP A 12 -5.91 14.70 46.14
N ASN A 13 -6.88 15.37 46.77
CA ASN A 13 -8.22 15.62 46.28
C ASN A 13 -8.17 16.75 45.23
N THR A 14 -7.76 16.41 44.00
CA THR A 14 -7.92 17.32 42.87
C THR A 14 -9.28 17.05 42.21
N SER A 15 -10.18 18.03 42.38
CA SER A 15 -11.45 18.15 41.68
C SER A 15 -11.21 18.34 40.17
N GLU A 16 -10.97 17.24 39.47
CA GLU A 16 -10.76 17.22 38.02
C GLU A 16 -12.09 17.33 37.26
N ALA A 17 -12.10 18.19 36.25
CA ALA A 17 -13.22 18.46 35.37
C ALA A 17 -13.82 17.15 34.77
N PRO A 18 -15.14 17.08 34.52
CA PRO A 18 -15.75 15.90 33.93
C PRO A 18 -15.11 15.60 32.57
N LEU A 19 -14.64 14.36 32.40
CA LEU A 19 -13.99 13.92 31.16
C LEU A 19 -14.88 14.24 29.94
N PRO A 20 -14.30 14.71 28.82
CA PRO A 20 -15.02 14.96 27.58
C PRO A 20 -15.84 13.74 27.14
N ARG A 21 -17.02 13.98 26.58
CA ARG A 21 -17.94 12.91 26.16
C ARG A 21 -17.24 12.01 25.13
N GLY A 22 -17.16 10.71 25.42
CA GLY A 22 -16.58 9.71 24.53
C GLY A 22 -15.17 9.21 24.90
N VAL A 23 -14.54 9.74 25.95
CA VAL A 23 -13.16 9.41 26.32
C VAL A 23 -13.03 8.26 27.33
N ALA A 24 -14.12 7.83 27.97
CA ALA A 24 -14.11 6.71 28.90
C ALA A 24 -13.90 5.36 28.20
N CYS A 25 -13.13 4.45 28.82
CA CYS A 25 -12.94 3.09 28.29
C CYS A 25 -14.26 2.30 28.24
N LEU A 26 -14.32 1.31 27.36
CA LEU A 26 -15.53 0.50 27.11
C LEU A 26 -15.99 -0.27 28.35
N VAL A 27 -15.05 -0.70 29.19
CA VAL A 27 -15.34 -1.42 30.44
C VAL A 27 -16.04 -0.50 31.44
N CYS A 28 -15.47 0.67 31.72
CA CYS A 28 -16.06 1.65 32.63
C CYS A 28 -17.39 2.19 32.11
N ARG A 29 -17.50 2.38 30.79
CA ARG A 29 -18.75 2.79 30.12
C ARG A 29 -19.84 1.73 30.27
N ARG A 30 -19.54 0.46 30.04
CA ARG A 30 -20.48 -0.67 30.20
C ARG A 30 -20.91 -0.86 31.65
N ARG A 31 -19.96 -0.71 32.59
CA ARG A 31 -20.21 -0.80 34.04
C ARG A 31 -20.82 0.48 34.64
N LYS A 32 -20.94 1.56 33.87
CA LYS A 32 -21.43 2.88 34.31
C LYS A 32 -20.68 3.42 35.54
N ILE A 33 -19.36 3.24 35.59
CA ILE A 33 -18.49 3.71 36.68
C ILE A 33 -17.52 4.78 36.18
N ARG A 34 -16.97 5.59 37.09
CA ARG A 34 -16.02 6.66 36.76
C ARG A 34 -14.74 6.10 36.13
N CYS A 35 -14.39 6.61 34.96
CA CYS A 35 -13.14 6.35 34.25
C CYS A 35 -12.26 7.60 34.37
N ASP A 36 -11.00 7.40 34.70
CA ASP A 36 -9.95 8.42 34.74
C ASP A 36 -9.26 8.62 33.38
N GLY A 37 -9.56 7.78 32.38
CA GLY A 37 -9.08 7.96 31.00
C GLY A 37 -7.57 7.67 30.81
N ALA A 38 -6.86 7.23 31.85
CA ALA A 38 -5.45 6.83 31.76
C ALA A 38 -5.26 5.65 30.79
N ARG A 39 -4.17 5.68 30.01
CA ARG A 39 -3.79 4.66 29.02
C ARG A 39 -2.45 4.01 29.41
N PRO A 40 -2.23 2.71 29.17
CA PRO A 40 -3.09 1.77 28.42
C PRO A 40 -4.32 1.27 29.18
N ASN A 41 -4.28 1.21 30.51
CA ASN A 41 -5.39 0.79 31.35
C ASN A 41 -5.78 1.92 32.30
N CYS A 42 -7.08 2.22 32.40
CA CYS A 42 -7.57 3.22 33.35
C CYS A 42 -7.40 2.72 34.79
N GLY A 43 -7.14 3.61 35.76
CA GLY A 43 -6.90 3.27 37.17
C GLY A 43 -8.09 2.55 37.82
N THR A 44 -9.31 2.76 37.32
CA THR A 44 -10.48 1.99 37.74
C THR A 44 -10.43 0.53 37.25
N CYS A 45 -9.97 0.26 36.04
CA CYS A 45 -9.78 -1.10 35.53
C CYS A 45 -8.63 -1.83 36.24
N ILE A 46 -7.54 -1.10 36.55
CA ILE A 46 -6.39 -1.65 37.28
C ILE A 46 -6.83 -2.11 38.68
N ARG A 47 -7.51 -1.25 39.45
CA ARG A 47 -7.96 -1.58 40.81
C ARG A 47 -8.99 -2.70 40.86
N THR A 48 -9.79 -2.86 39.80
CA THR A 48 -10.83 -3.90 39.73
C THR A 48 -10.34 -5.20 39.07
N GLY A 49 -9.06 -5.30 38.73
CA GLY A 49 -8.46 -6.50 38.15
C GLY A 49 -8.91 -6.82 36.72
N VAL A 50 -9.44 -5.83 35.98
CA VAL A 50 -9.87 -6.04 34.59
C VAL A 50 -8.68 -5.99 33.65
N GLN A 51 -8.35 -7.13 33.05
CA GLN A 51 -7.20 -7.29 32.17
C GLN A 51 -7.41 -6.66 30.78
N ASN A 52 -8.66 -6.56 30.30
CA ASN A 52 -8.98 -6.08 28.95
C ASN A 52 -9.63 -4.68 28.97
N CYS A 53 -8.83 -3.64 29.23
CA CYS A 53 -9.28 -2.25 29.24
C CYS A 53 -9.19 -1.64 27.84
N GLU A 54 -10.30 -1.65 27.09
CA GLU A 54 -10.34 -1.23 25.69
C GLU A 54 -10.97 0.18 25.52
N TYR A 55 -10.45 0.97 24.58
CA TYR A 55 -10.97 2.28 24.18
C TYR A 55 -11.35 2.25 22.68
N HIS A 56 -12.51 2.78 22.31
CA HIS A 56 -12.85 3.02 20.90
C HIS A 56 -12.47 4.46 20.53
N ASP A 57 -11.72 4.65 19.46
CA ASP A 57 -11.47 5.99 18.90
C ASP A 57 -12.73 6.50 18.17
N THR A 58 -13.61 7.16 18.91
CA THR A 58 -14.86 7.73 18.39
C THR A 58 -14.67 8.94 17.46
N GLN A 59 -13.42 9.38 17.23
CA GLN A 59 -13.13 10.48 16.32
C GLN A 59 -13.46 10.11 14.87
N PHE A 60 -13.20 8.86 14.47
CA PHE A 60 -13.46 8.37 13.11
C PHE A 60 -14.97 8.33 12.79
N LEU A 61 -15.79 7.89 13.75
CA LEU A 61 -17.25 7.84 13.61
C LEU A 61 -17.90 9.23 13.48
N ASN A 62 -17.44 10.22 14.24
CA ASN A 62 -17.98 11.58 14.15
C ASN A 62 -17.64 12.24 12.81
N THR A 63 -16.45 11.97 12.26
CA THR A 63 -16.07 12.44 10.92
C THR A 63 -16.92 11.79 9.83
N ILE A 64 -17.20 10.49 9.93
CA ILE A 64 -18.08 9.79 8.98
C ILE A 64 -19.49 10.40 9.01
N ILE A 65 -20.09 10.59 10.19
CA ILE A 65 -21.44 11.16 10.32
C ILE A 65 -21.50 12.60 9.77
N LEU A 66 -20.45 13.39 10.01
CA LEU A 66 -20.36 14.76 9.47
C LEU A 66 -20.27 14.76 7.93
N LEU A 67 -19.46 13.87 7.37
CA LEU A 67 -19.27 13.74 5.93
C LEU A 67 -20.53 13.21 5.23
N GLU A 68 -21.23 12.24 5.82
CA GLU A 68 -22.52 11.75 5.31
C GLU A 68 -23.59 12.87 5.28
N GLY A 69 -23.63 13.72 6.30
CA GLY A 69 -24.50 14.91 6.32
C GLY A 69 -24.14 15.93 5.23
N GLN A 70 -22.85 16.11 4.94
CA GLN A 70 -22.40 16.98 3.85
C GLN A 70 -22.74 16.42 2.47
N VAL A 71 -22.57 15.11 2.25
CA VAL A 71 -22.96 14.44 1.00
C VAL A 71 -24.44 14.62 0.73
N THR A 72 -25.30 14.42 1.73
CA THR A 72 -26.75 14.60 1.61
C THR A 72 -27.11 16.04 1.24
N THR A 73 -26.48 17.03 1.89
CA THR A 73 -26.70 18.46 1.62
C THR A 73 -26.26 18.85 0.21
N LEU A 74 -25.14 18.30 -0.26
CA LEU A 74 -24.62 18.54 -1.60
C LEU A 74 -25.49 17.90 -2.69
N GLN A 75 -26.04 16.70 -2.43
CA GLN A 75 -26.96 16.02 -3.35
C GLN A 75 -28.26 16.81 -3.52
N SER A 76 -28.86 17.32 -2.45
CA SER A 76 -30.07 18.16 -2.56
C SER A 76 -29.83 19.48 -3.29
N ARG A 77 -28.62 20.06 -3.20
CA ARG A 77 -28.23 21.24 -3.99
C ARG A 77 -28.11 20.92 -5.48
N LEU A 78 -27.63 19.74 -5.84
CA LEU A 78 -27.52 19.31 -7.24
C LEU A 78 -28.91 19.07 -7.85
N GLU A 79 -29.84 18.49 -7.10
CA GLU A 79 -31.24 18.33 -7.54
C GLU A 79 -31.91 19.69 -7.80
N GLY A 80 -31.75 20.66 -6.89
CA GLY A 80 -32.30 22.01 -7.08
C GLY A 80 -31.73 22.77 -8.29
N ILE A 81 -30.47 22.52 -8.65
CA ILE A 81 -29.84 23.10 -9.85
C ILE A 81 -30.31 22.38 -11.13
N HIS A 82 -30.61 21.09 -11.04
CA HIS A 82 -31.15 20.31 -12.15
C HIS A 82 -32.58 20.75 -12.50
N ASP A 83 -33.42 20.97 -11.49
CA ASP A 83 -34.81 21.43 -11.66
C ASP A 83 -34.92 22.88 -12.16
N GLN A 84 -33.96 23.75 -11.83
CA GLN A 84 -33.89 25.11 -12.41
C GLN A 84 -33.52 25.13 -13.89
N ARG A 85 -32.77 24.12 -14.37
CA ARG A 85 -32.40 24.00 -15.80
C ARG A 85 -33.53 23.43 -16.66
N THR A 86 -34.46 22.67 -16.09
CA THR A 86 -35.58 22.07 -16.82
C THR A 86 -36.80 22.99 -16.92
N SER A 87 -36.89 24.02 -16.08
CA SER A 87 -38.05 24.92 -16.00
C SER A 87 -37.92 26.26 -16.75
N THR A 88 -36.82 26.52 -17.49
CA THR A 88 -36.62 27.79 -18.23
C THR A 88 -36.88 27.77 -19.75
N SER A 89 -37.47 26.71 -20.33
CA SER A 89 -37.71 26.66 -21.79
C SER A 89 -39.19 26.56 -22.17
N SER A 90 -39.79 27.69 -22.61
CA SER A 90 -40.87 27.82 -23.64
C SER A 90 -41.26 29.31 -23.83
N PRO A 91 -41.94 29.73 -24.93
CA PRO A 91 -41.62 29.57 -26.35
C PRO A 91 -41.87 30.86 -27.18
N SER A 92 -41.12 31.13 -28.27
CA SER A 92 -41.41 32.08 -29.41
C SER A 92 -40.16 32.14 -30.31
N GLY A 93 -40.14 32.10 -31.65
CA GLY A 93 -41.08 32.07 -32.76
C GLY A 93 -40.27 31.88 -34.06
N ASP A 94 -40.97 31.58 -35.15
CA ASP A 94 -40.57 31.12 -36.50
C ASP A 94 -39.25 31.58 -37.15
N SER A 95 -38.53 30.66 -37.81
CA SER A 95 -38.40 30.59 -39.30
C SER A 95 -37.19 29.76 -39.79
N GLN A 96 -37.51 28.72 -40.58
CA GLN A 96 -36.84 28.22 -41.80
C GLN A 96 -35.35 27.79 -41.84
N SER A 97 -35.20 26.50 -42.16
CA SER A 97 -34.26 25.92 -43.15
C SER A 97 -32.76 25.87 -42.83
N ALA A 98 -32.28 24.70 -42.42
CA ALA A 98 -31.26 23.93 -43.16
C ALA A 98 -30.89 22.65 -42.40
N SER A 99 -30.84 21.56 -43.15
CA SER A 99 -30.41 20.22 -42.78
C SER A 99 -29.02 20.16 -42.12
N SER A 100 -28.94 19.51 -40.96
CA SER A 100 -27.77 18.73 -40.50
C SER A 100 -28.20 17.78 -39.38
N PRO A 101 -27.75 16.50 -39.39
CA PRO A 101 -28.18 15.52 -38.39
C PRO A 101 -27.50 15.77 -37.04
N ALA A 102 -28.26 15.44 -36.00
CA ALA A 102 -27.94 15.60 -34.60
C ALA A 102 -26.56 15.07 -34.20
N SER A 103 -25.73 15.93 -33.63
CA SER A 103 -24.63 15.53 -32.75
C SER A 103 -25.22 15.15 -31.39
N SER A 104 -25.57 13.88 -31.24
CA SER A 104 -25.75 13.27 -29.93
C SER A 104 -24.46 13.47 -29.13
N GLY A 105 -24.54 14.20 -28.02
CA GLY A 105 -23.47 14.26 -27.03
C GLY A 105 -23.26 12.87 -26.44
N VAL A 106 -22.36 12.09 -27.03
CA VAL A 106 -21.89 10.83 -26.48
C VAL A 106 -21.04 11.17 -25.26
N SER A 107 -21.53 10.84 -24.07
CA SER A 107 -20.71 10.82 -22.85
C SER A 107 -19.50 9.91 -23.11
N PRO A 108 -18.25 10.36 -22.88
CA PRO A 108 -17.03 9.63 -23.27
C PRO A 108 -16.74 8.35 -22.46
N THR A 109 -17.69 7.84 -21.68
CA THR A 109 -17.52 6.70 -20.76
C THR A 109 -17.93 5.33 -21.32
N ASP A 110 -18.63 5.27 -22.46
CA ASP A 110 -19.18 4.00 -23.00
C ASP A 110 -18.54 3.51 -24.31
N THR A 111 -17.51 4.18 -24.84
CA THR A 111 -16.85 3.70 -26.06
C THR A 111 -16.00 2.48 -25.75
N ALA A 112 -16.51 1.29 -26.09
CA ALA A 112 -15.73 0.06 -26.04
C ALA A 112 -14.51 0.16 -26.96
N PRO A 113 -13.32 -0.29 -26.51
CA PRO A 113 -12.13 -0.28 -27.35
C PRO A 113 -12.28 -1.24 -28.52
N SER A 114 -11.62 -0.92 -29.64
CA SER A 114 -11.49 -1.89 -30.74
C SER A 114 -10.69 -3.12 -30.27
N PRO A 115 -10.84 -4.28 -30.92
CA PRO A 115 -10.06 -5.48 -30.58
C PRO A 115 -8.54 -5.21 -30.58
N GLN A 116 -8.05 -4.47 -31.57
CA GLN A 116 -6.63 -4.08 -31.68
C GLN A 116 -6.17 -3.20 -30.51
N ALA A 117 -7.03 -2.27 -30.05
CA ALA A 117 -6.73 -1.45 -28.89
C ALA A 117 -6.69 -2.30 -27.61
N LEU A 118 -7.60 -3.27 -27.48
CA LEU A 118 -7.60 -4.20 -26.35
C LEU A 118 -6.34 -5.09 -26.35
N ASP A 119 -5.92 -5.60 -27.50
CA ASP A 119 -4.68 -6.38 -27.65
C ASP A 119 -3.46 -5.53 -27.21
N ALA A 120 -3.40 -4.26 -27.64
CA ALA A 120 -2.33 -3.35 -27.23
C ALA A 120 -2.33 -3.09 -25.71
N ILE A 121 -3.51 -2.91 -25.10
CA ILE A 121 -3.66 -2.72 -23.65
C ILE A 121 -3.17 -3.96 -22.88
N LEU A 122 -3.55 -5.16 -23.31
CA LEU A 122 -3.11 -6.40 -22.64
C LEU A 122 -1.62 -6.68 -22.86
N ALA A 123 -1.07 -6.34 -24.03
CA ALA A 123 0.37 -6.39 -24.29
C ALA A 123 1.17 -5.40 -23.41
N ILE A 124 0.56 -4.26 -23.02
CA ILE A 124 1.15 -3.39 -22.00
C ILE A 124 1.06 -4.07 -20.64
N PHE A 125 -0.13 -4.54 -20.23
CA PHE A 125 -0.34 -5.18 -18.92
C PHE A 125 0.64 -6.33 -18.65
N THR A 126 0.87 -7.20 -19.63
CA THR A 126 1.73 -8.39 -19.47
C THR A 126 3.17 -8.03 -19.12
N LYS A 127 3.68 -6.87 -19.56
CA LYS A 127 5.00 -6.36 -19.17
C LYS A 127 5.07 -5.97 -17.69
N HIS A 128 3.93 -5.69 -17.07
CA HIS A 128 3.82 -5.20 -15.70
C HIS A 128 3.30 -6.25 -14.71
N ILE A 129 3.05 -7.50 -15.13
CA ILE A 129 2.54 -8.59 -14.25
C ILE A 129 3.39 -8.76 -13.00
N VAL A 130 4.72 -8.84 -13.15
CA VAL A 130 5.66 -9.00 -12.02
C VAL A 130 5.70 -7.76 -11.13
N GLN A 131 5.72 -6.57 -11.74
CA GLN A 131 5.67 -5.30 -11.00
C GLN A 131 4.40 -5.19 -10.16
N LEU A 132 3.27 -5.65 -10.67
CA LEU A 132 1.98 -5.61 -9.98
C LEU A 132 1.78 -6.79 -9.01
N GLY A 133 2.73 -7.72 -8.95
CA GLY A 133 2.68 -8.89 -8.08
C GLY A 133 1.58 -9.88 -8.47
N MET A 134 1.13 -9.86 -9.72
CA MET A 134 0.10 -10.76 -10.23
C MET A 134 0.57 -12.22 -10.19
N PRO A 135 -0.34 -13.19 -10.00
CA PRO A 135 0.02 -14.61 -10.04
C PRO A 135 0.72 -15.00 -11.34
N SER A 136 1.67 -15.93 -11.27
CA SER A 136 2.51 -16.33 -12.41
C SER A 136 1.70 -16.97 -13.54
N ALA A 137 0.53 -17.54 -13.23
CA ALA A 137 -0.40 -18.10 -14.21
C ALA A 137 -1.16 -17.02 -15.03
N THR A 138 -1.05 -15.74 -14.64
CA THR A 138 -1.73 -14.64 -15.32
C THR A 138 -1.15 -14.47 -16.72
N THR A 139 -1.99 -14.71 -17.72
CA THR A 139 -1.71 -14.54 -19.16
C THR A 139 -2.84 -13.79 -19.82
N GLU A 140 -2.60 -13.24 -21.01
CA GLU A 140 -3.65 -12.61 -21.81
C GLU A 140 -4.88 -13.53 -22.01
N ASN A 141 -4.63 -14.81 -22.32
CA ASN A 141 -5.70 -15.79 -22.50
C ASN A 141 -6.49 -16.03 -21.21
N SER A 142 -5.80 -16.12 -20.06
CA SER A 142 -6.47 -16.29 -18.76
C SER A 142 -7.32 -15.07 -18.39
N LEU A 143 -6.91 -13.86 -18.76
CA LEU A 143 -7.68 -12.63 -18.50
C LEU A 143 -8.93 -12.57 -19.37
N ARG A 144 -8.81 -12.93 -20.66
CA ARG A 144 -9.94 -12.94 -21.61
C ARG A 144 -10.97 -14.02 -21.29
N GLY A 145 -10.51 -15.20 -20.85
CA GLY A 145 -11.38 -16.31 -20.46
C GLY A 145 -11.83 -16.29 -19.00
N GLY A 146 -11.28 -15.37 -18.20
CA GLY A 146 -11.51 -15.28 -16.76
C GLY A 146 -12.67 -14.37 -16.35
N PRO A 147 -12.82 -14.10 -15.05
CA PRO A 147 -13.84 -13.20 -14.54
C PRO A 147 -13.67 -11.78 -15.11
N PRO A 148 -14.73 -11.13 -15.62
CA PRO A 148 -14.62 -9.85 -16.32
C PRO A 148 -14.08 -8.73 -15.41
N VAL A 149 -14.35 -8.78 -14.11
CA VAL A 149 -13.85 -7.81 -13.14
C VAL A 149 -12.33 -7.66 -13.15
N LEU A 150 -11.61 -8.77 -13.34
CA LEU A 150 -10.15 -8.77 -13.39
C LEU A 150 -9.62 -8.21 -14.70
N LEU A 151 -10.26 -8.57 -15.82
CA LEU A 151 -9.93 -8.00 -17.13
C LEU A 151 -10.11 -6.48 -17.12
N GLU A 152 -11.23 -5.99 -16.59
CA GLU A 152 -11.53 -4.56 -16.51
C GLU A 152 -10.51 -3.82 -15.63
N ALA A 153 -10.16 -4.37 -14.46
CA ALA A 153 -9.14 -3.79 -13.58
C ALA A 153 -7.73 -3.81 -14.21
N ALA A 154 -7.36 -4.91 -14.89
CA ALA A 154 -6.10 -5.05 -15.60
C ALA A 154 -5.98 -4.04 -16.76
N CYS A 155 -7.05 -3.87 -17.54
CA CYS A 155 -7.08 -2.86 -18.60
C CYS A 155 -7.00 -1.43 -18.04
N ALA A 156 -7.69 -1.13 -16.94
CA ALA A 156 -7.67 0.20 -16.32
C ALA A 156 -6.24 0.61 -15.89
N ILE A 157 -5.51 -0.30 -15.24
CA ILE A 157 -4.13 -0.03 -14.82
C ILE A 157 -3.15 -0.05 -16.00
N ALA A 158 -3.35 -0.90 -17.00
CA ALA A 158 -2.49 -0.95 -18.18
C ALA A 158 -2.55 0.34 -19.01
N CYS A 159 -3.73 0.97 -19.11
CA CYS A 159 -3.85 2.29 -19.74
C CYS A 159 -2.92 3.32 -19.08
N HIS A 160 -2.73 3.30 -17.76
CA HIS A 160 -1.82 4.22 -17.05
C HIS A 160 -0.36 4.08 -17.51
N PHE A 161 0.05 2.87 -17.89
CA PHE A 161 1.40 2.60 -18.39
C PHE A 161 1.53 2.75 -19.91
N ALA A 162 0.51 3.25 -20.60
CA ALA A 162 0.55 3.42 -22.04
C ALA A 162 1.71 4.36 -22.44
N PRO A 163 2.62 3.91 -23.34
CA PRO A 163 3.71 4.75 -23.82
C PRO A 163 3.17 5.94 -24.61
N GLN A 164 3.99 6.98 -24.80
CA GLN A 164 3.57 8.24 -25.42
C GLN A 164 2.96 8.05 -26.82
N ASN A 165 3.47 7.12 -27.62
CA ASN A 165 2.93 6.79 -28.94
C ASN A 165 1.54 6.12 -28.89
N LEU A 166 1.13 5.61 -27.72
CA LEU A 166 -0.18 5.01 -27.47
C LEU A 166 -0.98 5.80 -26.43
N ALA A 167 -0.68 7.08 -26.24
CA ALA A 167 -1.32 7.92 -25.21
C ALA A 167 -2.85 8.00 -25.33
N PHE A 168 -3.40 7.78 -26.54
CA PHE A 168 -4.85 7.73 -26.77
C PHE A 168 -5.54 6.64 -25.93
N LEU A 169 -4.83 5.57 -25.55
CA LEU A 169 -5.37 4.49 -24.71
C LEU A 169 -5.79 4.96 -23.32
N ASN A 170 -5.21 6.07 -22.82
CA ASN A 170 -5.59 6.66 -21.53
C ASN A 170 -7.07 7.08 -21.48
N SER A 171 -7.68 7.39 -22.64
CA SER A 171 -9.10 7.77 -22.71
C SER A 171 -10.04 6.64 -22.28
N PHE A 172 -9.63 5.37 -22.41
CA PHE A 172 -10.44 4.22 -22.01
C PHE A 172 -10.37 3.90 -20.51
N ALA A 173 -9.32 4.38 -19.81
CA ALA A 173 -9.05 4.02 -18.41
C ALA A 173 -10.24 4.29 -17.46
N PRO A 174 -10.97 5.43 -17.55
CA PRO A 174 -12.12 5.69 -16.67
C PRO A 174 -13.26 4.69 -16.88
N GLY A 175 -13.53 4.28 -18.12
CA GLY A 175 -14.59 3.32 -18.45
C GLY A 175 -14.28 1.93 -17.89
N PHE A 176 -13.04 1.45 -18.10
CA PHE A 176 -12.56 0.19 -17.51
C PHE A 176 -12.66 0.21 -15.98
N ARG A 177 -12.18 1.29 -15.34
CA ARG A 177 -12.25 1.45 -13.89
C ARG A 177 -13.68 1.41 -13.37
N MET A 178 -14.59 2.15 -14.00
CA MET A 178 -15.99 2.21 -13.60
C MET A 178 -16.66 0.83 -13.66
N ARG A 179 -16.43 0.07 -14.74
CA ARG A 179 -17.00 -1.28 -14.89
C ARG A 179 -16.43 -2.26 -13.86
N ALA A 180 -15.13 -2.19 -13.58
CA ALA A 180 -14.52 -2.96 -12.50
C ALA A 180 -15.13 -2.64 -11.13
N GLU A 181 -15.22 -1.36 -10.77
CA GLU A 181 -15.80 -0.91 -9.48
C GLU A 181 -17.28 -1.31 -9.33
N ARG A 182 -18.06 -1.24 -10.42
CA ARG A 182 -19.45 -1.69 -10.44
C ARG A 182 -19.55 -3.20 -10.20
N ALA A 183 -18.66 -3.99 -10.81
CA ALA A 183 -18.62 -5.44 -10.61
C ALA A 183 -18.21 -5.80 -9.17
N LEU A 184 -17.28 -5.04 -8.57
CA LEU A 184 -16.85 -5.23 -7.17
C LEU A 184 -17.94 -4.85 -6.15
N SER A 185 -18.79 -3.87 -6.48
CA SER A 185 -19.87 -3.40 -5.59
C SER A 185 -21.16 -4.20 -5.70
N GLY A 186 -21.25 -5.12 -6.68
CA GLY A 186 -22.42 -5.98 -6.87
C GLY A 186 -22.60 -7.00 -5.73
N PRO A 187 -23.79 -7.62 -5.62
CA PRO A 187 -24.01 -8.69 -4.66
C PRO A 187 -23.03 -9.84 -4.92
N SER A 188 -22.06 -10.01 -4.00
CA SER A 188 -21.15 -11.14 -4.03
C SER A 188 -21.98 -12.42 -3.99
N PRO A 189 -21.88 -13.33 -4.98
CA PRO A 189 -22.63 -14.57 -4.92
C PRO A 189 -22.10 -15.32 -3.70
N ALA A 190 -22.95 -15.46 -2.68
CA ALA A 190 -22.61 -15.96 -1.34
C ALA A 190 -22.10 -17.43 -1.31
N THR A 191 -21.74 -17.99 -2.46
CA THR A 191 -21.15 -19.32 -2.70
C THR A 191 -20.17 -19.29 -3.89
N ALA A 192 -19.47 -18.17 -4.13
CA ALA A 192 -18.64 -17.96 -5.31
C ALA A 192 -17.54 -19.02 -5.47
N ASN A 193 -17.35 -19.47 -6.72
CA ASN A 193 -16.17 -20.23 -7.15
C ASN A 193 -14.90 -19.58 -6.56
N PRO A 194 -14.00 -20.33 -5.88
CA PRO A 194 -12.76 -19.78 -5.33
C PRO A 194 -11.96 -18.92 -6.31
N GLY A 195 -11.96 -19.28 -7.60
CA GLY A 195 -11.31 -18.50 -8.66
C GLY A 195 -11.93 -17.12 -8.88
N VAL A 196 -13.26 -16.98 -8.75
CA VAL A 196 -13.92 -15.66 -8.84
C VAL A 196 -13.52 -14.79 -7.64
N THR A 197 -13.44 -15.36 -6.44
CA THR A 197 -13.04 -14.60 -5.24
C THR A 197 -11.58 -14.16 -5.31
N LEU A 198 -10.69 -15.01 -5.83
CA LEU A 198 -9.30 -14.63 -6.12
C LEU A 198 -9.24 -13.47 -7.12
N ALA A 199 -10.02 -13.53 -8.20
CA ALA A 199 -10.11 -12.45 -9.19
C ALA A 199 -10.63 -11.13 -8.57
N LEU A 200 -11.57 -11.19 -7.62
CA LEU A 200 -12.03 -10.00 -6.87
C LEU A 200 -10.89 -9.39 -6.03
N ILE A 201 -10.12 -10.22 -5.32
CA ILE A 201 -8.96 -9.78 -4.53
C ILE A 201 -7.92 -9.13 -5.43
N GLN A 202 -7.56 -9.80 -6.52
CA GLN A 202 -6.61 -9.30 -7.53
C GLN A 202 -7.09 -7.96 -8.14
N SER A 203 -8.37 -7.86 -8.48
CA SER A 203 -8.97 -6.62 -9.01
C SER A 203 -8.92 -5.47 -8.02
N HIS A 204 -9.24 -5.72 -6.74
CA HIS A 204 -9.07 -4.73 -5.68
C HIS A 204 -7.61 -4.28 -5.56
N SER A 205 -6.65 -5.21 -5.59
CA SER A 205 -5.22 -4.86 -5.49
C SER A 205 -4.72 -4.02 -6.67
N LEU A 206 -5.18 -4.32 -7.89
CA LEU A 206 -4.86 -3.54 -9.09
C LEU A 206 -5.45 -2.12 -9.01
N LEU A 207 -6.72 -1.98 -8.64
CA LEU A 207 -7.37 -0.68 -8.49
C LEU A 207 -6.77 0.14 -7.34
N ALA A 208 -6.38 -0.51 -6.24
CA ALA A 208 -5.66 0.12 -5.15
C ALA A 208 -4.34 0.70 -5.65
N THR A 209 -3.52 -0.11 -6.33
CA THR A 209 -2.23 0.32 -6.89
C THR A 209 -2.41 1.48 -7.88
N LEU A 210 -3.40 1.41 -8.78
CA LEU A 210 -3.72 2.49 -9.71
C LEU A 210 -4.11 3.79 -9.00
N ALA A 211 -4.98 3.73 -7.99
CA ALA A 211 -5.41 4.89 -7.24
C ALA A 211 -4.24 5.53 -6.48
N LEU A 212 -3.41 4.72 -5.83
CA LEU A 212 -2.21 5.17 -5.13
C LEU A 212 -1.19 5.81 -6.07
N MET A 213 -0.95 5.22 -7.25
CA MET A 213 -0.08 5.80 -8.29
C MET A 213 -0.60 7.15 -8.82
N LYS A 214 -1.91 7.39 -8.76
CA LYS A 214 -2.54 8.66 -9.13
C LYS A 214 -2.62 9.66 -7.98
N GLY A 215 -2.16 9.30 -6.78
CA GLY A 215 -2.25 10.16 -5.58
C GLY A 215 -3.61 10.13 -4.88
N ASN A 216 -4.54 9.26 -5.32
CA ASN A 216 -5.85 9.11 -4.70
C ASN A 216 -5.76 8.15 -3.50
N MET A 217 -5.18 8.63 -2.40
CA MET A 217 -4.88 7.82 -1.21
C MET A 217 -6.13 7.14 -0.63
N VAL A 218 -7.25 7.87 -0.51
CA VAL A 218 -8.48 7.35 0.08
C VAL A 218 -9.02 6.16 -0.71
N ASP A 219 -9.14 6.30 -2.03
CA ASP A 219 -9.59 5.21 -2.91
C ASP A 219 -8.61 4.02 -2.86
N GLY A 220 -7.31 4.32 -2.87
CA GLY A 220 -6.25 3.33 -2.77
C GLY A 220 -6.38 2.46 -1.52
N MET A 221 -6.49 3.11 -0.36
CA MET A 221 -6.61 2.42 0.92
C MET A 221 -7.95 1.69 1.06
N ARG A 222 -9.05 2.23 0.52
CA ARG A 222 -10.34 1.53 0.48
C ARG A 222 -10.23 0.21 -0.27
N HIS A 223 -9.62 0.22 -1.47
CA HIS A 223 -9.45 -1.01 -2.25
C HIS A 223 -8.45 -1.97 -1.60
N ALA A 224 -7.33 -1.47 -1.04
CA ALA A 224 -6.36 -2.31 -0.34
C ALA A 224 -6.97 -3.00 0.89
N GLY A 225 -7.76 -2.28 1.69
CA GLY A 225 -8.47 -2.84 2.83
C GLY A 225 -9.49 -3.91 2.44
N ALA A 226 -10.23 -3.71 1.35
CA ALA A 226 -11.16 -4.72 0.82
C ALA A 226 -10.44 -5.98 0.32
N ALA A 227 -9.34 -5.83 -0.43
CA ALA A 227 -8.49 -6.95 -0.84
C ALA A 227 -7.98 -7.74 0.36
N TRP A 228 -7.49 -7.05 1.39
CA TRP A 228 -7.03 -7.65 2.64
C TRP A 228 -8.13 -8.45 3.34
N GLN A 229 -9.29 -7.84 3.57
CA GLN A 229 -10.42 -8.48 4.25
C GLN A 229 -10.89 -9.74 3.52
N LEU A 230 -11.00 -9.67 2.18
CA LEU A 230 -11.36 -10.82 1.37
C LEU A 230 -10.29 -11.93 1.47
N ALA A 231 -9.01 -11.60 1.35
CA ALA A 231 -7.91 -12.56 1.47
C ALA A 231 -7.87 -13.26 2.85
N VAL A 232 -8.11 -12.51 3.93
CA VAL A 232 -8.19 -13.07 5.28
C VAL A 232 -9.44 -13.94 5.45
N SER A 233 -10.59 -13.52 4.91
CA SER A 233 -11.83 -14.31 4.95
C SER A 233 -11.70 -15.65 4.21
N MET A 234 -10.90 -15.68 3.14
CA MET A 234 -10.51 -16.90 2.41
C MET A 234 -9.37 -17.69 3.08
N ARG A 235 -8.86 -17.22 4.21
CA ARG A 235 -7.73 -17.81 4.95
C ARG A 235 -6.44 -17.93 4.13
N LEU A 236 -6.21 -17.02 3.18
CA LEU A 236 -5.00 -17.04 2.35
C LEU A 236 -3.70 -16.78 3.14
N HIS A 237 -3.81 -16.28 4.37
CA HIS A 237 -2.70 -16.04 5.30
C HIS A 237 -2.23 -17.30 6.06
N ILE A 238 -3.00 -18.39 6.03
CA ILE A 238 -2.73 -19.65 6.74
C ILE A 238 -2.87 -20.83 5.76
N LEU A 239 -2.20 -20.75 4.62
CA LEU A 239 -2.15 -21.84 3.66
C LEU A 239 -1.07 -22.83 4.08
N GLU A 240 -1.50 -23.97 4.62
CA GLU A 240 -0.64 -25.07 5.06
C GLU A 240 -0.94 -26.34 4.23
N GLY A 241 0.11 -27.14 3.92
CA GLY A 241 -0.02 -28.45 3.25
C GLY A 241 0.52 -28.49 1.81
N SER A 242 0.43 -29.66 1.18
CA SER A 242 0.97 -29.92 -0.16
C SER A 242 0.02 -29.60 -1.32
N ASN A 243 -1.28 -29.44 -1.06
CA ASN A 243 -2.32 -29.22 -2.07
C ASN A 243 -2.77 -27.76 -2.15
N VAL A 244 -1.87 -26.81 -1.87
CA VAL A 244 -2.17 -25.38 -1.92
C VAL A 244 -2.09 -24.90 -3.37
N SER A 245 -3.08 -24.14 -3.83
CA SER A 245 -3.03 -23.54 -5.16
C SER A 245 -1.91 -22.48 -5.22
N PRO A 246 -1.01 -22.55 -6.23
CA PRO A 246 -0.02 -21.51 -6.46
C PRO A 246 -0.62 -20.10 -6.52
N GLU A 247 -1.76 -19.96 -7.20
CA GLU A 247 -2.46 -18.69 -7.35
C GLU A 247 -2.91 -18.10 -6.00
N GLN A 248 -3.31 -18.95 -5.05
CA GLN A 248 -3.70 -18.51 -3.69
C GLN A 248 -2.51 -17.95 -2.92
N VAL A 249 -1.36 -18.64 -3.00
CA VAL A 249 -0.12 -18.21 -2.33
C VAL A 249 0.38 -16.89 -2.93
N GLU A 250 0.41 -16.78 -4.25
CA GLU A 250 0.86 -15.57 -4.94
C GLU A 250 -0.10 -14.39 -4.68
N THR A 251 -1.41 -14.63 -4.72
CA THR A 251 -2.43 -13.62 -4.40
C THR A 251 -2.31 -13.13 -2.95
N TRP A 252 -2.01 -14.02 -2.00
CA TRP A 252 -1.71 -13.62 -0.62
C TRP A 252 -0.53 -12.64 -0.56
N TRP A 253 0.60 -13.01 -1.16
CA TRP A 253 1.80 -12.20 -1.10
C TRP A 253 1.68 -10.87 -1.87
N MET A 254 0.86 -10.83 -2.92
CA MET A 254 0.47 -9.60 -3.61
C MET A 254 -0.23 -8.62 -2.67
N VAL A 255 -1.26 -9.08 -1.95
CA VAL A 255 -2.02 -8.28 -0.98
C VAL A 255 -1.14 -7.84 0.18
N TYR A 256 -0.30 -8.74 0.70
CA TYR A 256 0.65 -8.44 1.76
C TYR A 256 1.61 -7.31 1.37
N ARG A 257 2.23 -7.38 0.18
CA ARG A 257 3.14 -6.33 -0.30
C ARG A 257 2.43 -4.99 -0.50
N LEU A 258 1.20 -5.02 -1.02
CA LEU A 258 0.38 -3.83 -1.20
C LEU A 258 0.11 -3.13 0.15
N ASP A 259 -0.41 -3.86 1.14
CA ASP A 259 -0.74 -3.30 2.45
C ASP A 259 0.51 -2.80 3.18
N ARG A 260 1.56 -3.62 3.27
CA ARG A 260 2.78 -3.27 4.03
C ARG A 260 3.63 -2.21 3.35
N GLY A 261 3.81 -2.32 2.04
CA GLY A 261 4.63 -1.38 1.28
C GLY A 261 4.03 0.03 1.29
N TRP A 262 2.74 0.15 0.96
CA TRP A 262 2.11 1.46 0.83
C TRP A 262 1.77 2.13 2.15
N SER A 263 1.42 1.36 3.19
CA SER A 263 1.18 1.95 4.51
C SER A 263 2.41 2.69 5.02
N VAL A 264 3.59 2.07 4.90
CA VAL A 264 4.86 2.70 5.31
C VAL A 264 5.24 3.86 4.39
N ALA A 265 5.06 3.67 3.08
CA ALA A 265 5.39 4.71 2.11
C ALA A 265 4.60 6.01 2.40
N LEU A 266 3.34 5.86 2.82
CA LEU A 266 2.42 6.97 3.11
C LEU A 266 2.39 7.38 4.60
N ASP A 267 3.27 6.84 5.44
CA ASP A 267 3.27 7.05 6.90
C ASP A 267 1.90 6.76 7.57
N MET A 268 1.20 5.77 7.05
CA MET A 268 -0.07 5.26 7.55
C MET A 268 0.12 3.96 8.33
N THR A 269 -0.82 3.67 9.23
CA THR A 269 -0.91 2.36 9.86
C THR A 269 -1.46 1.32 8.87
N PRO A 270 -0.84 0.13 8.75
CA PRO A 270 -1.40 -0.97 7.97
C PRO A 270 -2.84 -1.29 8.36
N ALA A 271 -3.67 -1.68 7.38
CA ALA A 271 -5.03 -2.14 7.66
C ALA A 271 -5.03 -3.52 8.35
N SER A 272 -3.89 -4.21 8.32
CA SER A 272 -3.66 -5.53 8.88
C SER A 272 -3.14 -5.52 10.32
N PRO A 273 -3.43 -6.56 11.12
CA PRO A 273 -2.73 -6.80 12.38
C PRO A 273 -1.25 -7.14 12.13
N ALA A 274 -0.47 -7.22 13.21
CA ALA A 274 0.92 -7.67 13.16
C ALA A 274 1.08 -9.02 12.42
N ASP A 275 2.30 -9.32 11.98
CA ASP A 275 2.62 -10.55 11.23
C ASP A 275 2.39 -11.85 12.02
N ASP A 276 2.06 -11.74 13.30
CA ASP A 276 1.69 -12.86 14.17
C ASP A 276 0.49 -13.61 13.58
N GLY A 277 0.74 -14.86 13.18
CA GLY A 277 -0.29 -15.74 12.63
C GLY A 277 -0.26 -15.89 11.10
N ILE A 278 0.64 -15.22 10.39
CA ILE A 278 0.89 -15.53 8.97
C ILE A 278 1.68 -16.84 8.90
N ARG A 279 1.10 -17.86 8.27
CA ARG A 279 1.70 -19.20 8.10
C ARG A 279 1.88 -19.63 6.65
N THR A 280 1.29 -18.89 5.72
CA THR A 280 1.50 -19.11 4.28
C THR A 280 2.98 -18.97 3.94
N MET A 281 3.53 -19.99 3.28
CA MET A 281 4.94 -20.02 2.85
C MET A 281 5.06 -19.64 1.38
N PHE A 282 6.24 -19.19 0.95
CA PHE A 282 6.52 -18.99 -0.48
C PHE A 282 6.50 -20.33 -1.24
N LEU A 283 6.18 -20.28 -2.53
CA LEU A 283 6.21 -21.46 -3.38
C LEU A 283 7.65 -21.99 -3.54
N PRO A 284 7.84 -23.33 -3.56
CA PRO A 284 9.13 -23.92 -3.90
C PRO A 284 9.59 -23.54 -5.32
N ARG A 285 10.90 -23.39 -5.50
CA ARG A 285 11.55 -23.26 -6.81
C ARG A 285 12.58 -24.37 -7.01
N ASP A 286 12.77 -24.78 -8.25
CA ASP A 286 13.69 -25.86 -8.63
C ASP A 286 15.18 -25.51 -8.42
N VAL A 287 15.49 -24.25 -8.09
CA VAL A 287 16.86 -23.78 -7.90
C VAL A 287 17.23 -23.86 -6.42
N THR A 288 18.13 -24.79 -6.08
CA THR A 288 18.76 -24.87 -4.76
C THR A 288 19.96 -23.94 -4.71
N LEU A 289 19.83 -22.76 -4.09
CA LEU A 289 20.99 -22.00 -3.62
C LEU A 289 21.19 -22.34 -2.14
N PRO A 290 22.40 -22.68 -1.66
CA PRO A 290 22.60 -22.88 -0.23
C PRO A 290 22.17 -21.60 0.49
N PRO A 291 21.31 -21.71 1.54
CA PRO A 291 20.89 -20.52 2.26
C PRO A 291 22.14 -19.95 2.91
N PRO A 292 22.34 -18.62 2.94
CA PRO A 292 23.45 -18.04 3.67
C PRO A 292 23.39 -18.59 5.10
N SER A 293 24.40 -19.38 5.49
CA SER A 293 24.48 -20.09 6.78
C SER A 293 24.39 -19.16 8.00
N HIS A 294 24.36 -17.84 7.77
CA HIS A 294 24.36 -16.78 8.76
C HIS A 294 23.00 -16.09 8.99
N LEU A 295 21.95 -16.40 8.22
CA LEU A 295 20.61 -15.76 8.34
C LEU A 295 19.65 -16.44 9.34
N GLN A 296 20.12 -17.43 10.12
CA GLN A 296 19.30 -18.27 11.00
C GLN A 296 18.69 -17.54 12.23
N ASN A 297 19.09 -16.29 12.51
CA ASN A 297 18.77 -15.57 13.76
C ASN A 297 17.86 -14.34 13.57
N LEU A 298 16.96 -14.35 12.57
CA LEU A 298 15.90 -13.34 12.42
C LEU A 298 14.72 -13.66 13.35
N PRO A 299 14.02 -12.66 13.96
CA PRO A 299 12.65 -12.84 14.40
C PRO A 299 11.86 -13.25 13.15
N SER A 300 11.52 -14.53 13.09
CA SER A 300 11.20 -15.22 11.85
C SER A 300 9.69 -15.25 11.72
N THR A 301 9.13 -14.17 11.18
CA THR A 301 7.82 -14.29 10.56
C THR A 301 8.01 -15.01 9.23
N THR A 302 6.96 -15.66 8.74
CA THR A 302 6.99 -16.34 7.44
C THR A 302 7.37 -15.40 6.30
N ALA A 303 7.10 -14.10 6.42
CA ALA A 303 7.47 -13.09 5.44
C ALA A 303 8.98 -12.78 5.38
N THR A 304 9.71 -12.95 6.49
CA THR A 304 11.15 -12.63 6.60
C THR A 304 12.05 -13.87 6.66
N ALA A 305 11.47 -15.06 6.81
CA ALA A 305 12.20 -16.32 6.85
C ALA A 305 12.91 -16.62 5.52
N PHE A 306 14.17 -17.05 5.62
CA PHE A 306 14.97 -17.49 4.47
C PHE A 306 14.89 -19.01 4.32
N ASP A 307 14.58 -19.45 3.11
CA ASP A 307 14.50 -20.86 2.75
C ASP A 307 15.06 -21.05 1.35
N ALA A 308 16.21 -21.72 1.28
CA ALA A 308 16.95 -22.03 0.06
C ALA A 308 16.13 -22.65 -1.07
N GLN A 309 15.08 -23.40 -0.75
CA GLN A 309 14.22 -24.06 -1.74
C GLN A 309 13.06 -23.18 -2.20
N ARG A 310 12.88 -22.00 -1.60
CA ARG A 310 11.71 -21.12 -1.80
C ARG A 310 12.09 -19.68 -2.11
N GLU A 311 13.38 -19.41 -2.24
CA GLU A 311 13.87 -18.10 -2.66
C GLU A 311 13.50 -17.81 -4.11
N SER A 312 12.77 -16.72 -4.29
CA SER A 312 12.24 -16.20 -5.54
C SER A 312 12.40 -14.69 -5.62
N VAL A 313 12.28 -14.14 -6.83
CA VAL A 313 12.19 -12.69 -7.08
C VAL A 313 11.13 -12.04 -6.16
N ASP A 314 9.94 -12.66 -6.09
CA ASP A 314 8.83 -12.16 -5.28
C ASP A 314 9.09 -12.27 -3.78
N SER A 315 9.73 -13.35 -3.34
CA SER A 315 10.12 -13.49 -1.93
C SER A 315 11.15 -12.44 -1.52
N SER A 316 12.11 -12.11 -2.40
CA SER A 316 13.11 -11.09 -2.11
C SER A 316 12.47 -9.73 -1.91
N LEU A 317 11.59 -9.33 -2.85
CA LEU A 317 10.83 -8.09 -2.72
C LEU A 317 9.96 -8.09 -1.45
N THR A 318 9.26 -9.19 -1.17
CA THR A 318 8.39 -9.33 0.01
C THR A 318 9.16 -9.17 1.32
N LYS A 319 10.33 -9.83 1.43
CA LYS A 319 11.22 -9.72 2.59
C LYS A 319 11.66 -8.29 2.81
N VAL A 320 12.12 -7.59 1.76
CA VAL A 320 12.53 -6.18 1.88
C VAL A 320 11.34 -5.31 2.31
N VAL A 321 10.15 -5.51 1.74
CA VAL A 321 8.94 -4.76 2.13
C VAL A 321 8.55 -5.04 3.59
N ALA A 322 8.65 -6.29 4.05
CA ALA A 322 8.41 -6.65 5.44
C ALA A 322 9.40 -5.98 6.39
N ILE A 323 10.70 -5.96 6.05
CA ILE A 323 11.73 -5.28 6.84
C ILE A 323 11.49 -3.76 6.83
N TYR A 324 11.13 -3.19 5.69
CA TYR A 324 10.78 -1.76 5.57
C TYR A 324 9.62 -1.39 6.50
N ALA A 325 8.60 -2.25 6.59
CA ALA A 325 7.49 -2.07 7.52
C ALA A 325 7.88 -2.25 8.99
N ALA A 326 8.68 -3.27 9.31
CA ALA A 326 9.16 -3.49 10.67
C ALA A 326 10.03 -2.33 11.16
N TYR A 327 10.86 -1.75 10.30
CA TYR A 327 11.66 -0.57 10.62
C TYR A 327 10.79 0.62 11.05
N HIS A 328 9.70 0.88 10.33
CA HIS A 328 8.76 1.98 10.62
C HIS A 328 8.12 1.85 12.01
N GLN A 329 7.87 0.63 12.46
CA GLN A 329 7.31 0.35 13.79
C GLN A 329 8.34 0.49 14.93
N ILE A 330 9.63 0.21 14.66
CA ILE A 330 10.72 0.22 15.65
C ILE A 330 11.30 1.64 15.86
N LEU A 331 10.98 2.59 14.98
CA LEU A 331 11.45 3.98 15.02
C LEU A 331 11.23 4.68 16.38
N THR A 332 10.44 4.12 17.29
CA THR A 332 10.29 4.53 18.69
C THR A 332 11.30 3.89 19.67
N GLY A 333 12.61 4.01 19.41
CA GLY A 333 13.62 4.04 20.49
C GLY A 333 14.38 2.75 20.87
N ASP A 334 14.27 1.65 20.12
CA ASP A 334 15.05 0.42 20.40
C ASP A 334 16.34 0.34 19.54
N ALA A 335 17.39 1.03 20.00
CA ALA A 335 18.68 1.10 19.32
C ALA A 335 19.34 -0.26 18.99
N PRO A 336 19.39 -1.26 19.91
CA PRO A 336 19.96 -2.57 19.58
C PRO A 336 19.14 -3.33 18.53
N ALA A 337 17.81 -3.21 18.53
CA ALA A 337 16.97 -3.81 17.49
C ALA A 337 17.26 -3.22 16.10
N LEU A 338 17.44 -1.90 16.02
CA LEU A 338 17.85 -1.22 14.78
C LEU A 338 19.24 -1.66 14.30
N ALA A 339 20.20 -1.84 15.21
CA ALA A 339 21.55 -2.32 14.87
C ALA A 339 21.52 -3.73 14.28
N ALA A 340 20.75 -4.64 14.91
CA ALA A 340 20.55 -5.99 14.39
C ALA A 340 19.86 -5.97 13.02
N MET A 341 18.85 -5.12 12.82
CA MET A 341 18.17 -4.98 11.53
C MET A 341 19.09 -4.45 10.42
N ALA A 342 19.94 -3.46 10.71
CA ALA A 342 20.90 -2.94 9.75
C ALA A 342 21.88 -4.01 9.27
N ALA A 343 22.47 -4.77 10.22
CA ALA A 343 23.40 -5.85 9.90
C ALA A 343 22.75 -6.94 9.03
N ARG A 344 21.46 -7.25 9.28
CA ARG A 344 20.68 -8.20 8.47
C ARG A 344 20.46 -7.69 7.04
N LEU A 345 20.09 -6.42 6.89
CA LEU A 345 19.88 -5.83 5.57
C LEU A 345 21.18 -5.80 4.75
N GLU A 346 22.32 -5.52 5.37
CA GLU A 346 23.62 -5.55 4.69
C GLU A 346 23.96 -6.96 4.17
N GLN A 347 23.71 -7.99 4.97
CA GLN A 347 23.89 -9.38 4.54
C GLN A 347 22.93 -9.76 3.41
N PHE A 348 21.66 -9.36 3.54
CA PHE A 348 20.67 -9.63 2.51
C PHE A 348 20.96 -8.89 1.20
N MET A 349 21.50 -7.66 1.28
CA MET A 349 21.94 -6.90 0.11
C MET A 349 23.03 -7.63 -0.65
N HIS A 350 23.99 -8.24 0.05
CA HIS A 350 25.00 -9.11 -0.58
C HIS A 350 24.32 -10.26 -1.35
N PHE A 351 23.39 -10.97 -0.70
CA PHE A 351 22.64 -12.05 -1.36
C PHE A 351 21.86 -11.58 -2.60
N ILE A 352 21.12 -10.46 -2.52
CA ILE A 352 20.37 -9.91 -3.65
C ILE A 352 21.32 -9.63 -4.81
N THR A 353 22.43 -8.95 -4.55
CA THR A 353 23.39 -8.48 -5.57
C THR A 353 24.00 -9.62 -6.38
N PHE A 354 24.28 -10.76 -5.73
CA PHE A 354 24.87 -11.93 -6.38
C PHE A 354 23.82 -12.98 -6.81
N SER A 355 22.54 -12.70 -6.62
CA SER A 355 21.47 -13.61 -7.02
C SER A 355 21.28 -13.61 -8.55
N PRO A 356 21.11 -14.77 -9.19
CA PRO A 356 20.68 -14.83 -10.59
C PRO A 356 19.29 -14.20 -10.79
N ASN A 357 18.53 -14.03 -9.72
CA ASN A 357 17.19 -13.46 -9.68
C ASN A 357 17.19 -12.03 -9.08
N TYR A 358 18.16 -11.20 -9.50
CA TYR A 358 18.31 -9.82 -9.01
C TYR A 358 17.04 -8.99 -9.28
N HIS A 359 16.43 -8.47 -8.22
CA HIS A 359 15.26 -7.60 -8.31
C HIS A 359 15.64 -6.18 -7.94
N VAL A 360 15.76 -5.31 -8.95
CA VAL A 360 16.22 -3.92 -8.81
C VAL A 360 15.43 -3.17 -7.75
N SER A 361 14.09 -3.29 -7.74
CA SER A 361 13.29 -2.57 -6.73
C SER A 361 13.53 -3.09 -5.31
N ALA A 362 13.85 -4.38 -5.15
CA ALA A 362 14.16 -4.92 -3.82
C ALA A 362 15.49 -4.32 -3.32
N ALA A 363 16.51 -4.24 -4.18
CA ALA A 363 17.78 -3.59 -3.85
C ALA A 363 17.58 -2.11 -3.47
N VAL A 364 16.77 -1.37 -4.24
CA VAL A 364 16.48 0.04 -3.96
C VAL A 364 15.78 0.23 -2.61
N ILE A 365 14.73 -0.54 -2.33
CA ILE A 365 13.99 -0.42 -1.06
C ILE A 365 14.89 -0.83 0.12
N ALA A 366 15.73 -1.84 -0.05
CA ALA A 366 16.64 -2.30 1.01
C ALA A 366 17.73 -1.26 1.31
N LEU A 367 18.34 -0.64 0.29
CA LEU A 367 19.31 0.43 0.46
C LEU A 367 18.68 1.68 1.09
N ALA A 368 17.45 2.04 0.69
CA ALA A 368 16.72 3.14 1.32
C ALA A 368 16.40 2.82 2.79
N THR A 369 15.99 1.59 3.10
CA THR A 369 15.73 1.16 4.48
C THR A 369 17.00 1.20 5.33
N LEU A 370 18.12 0.72 4.78
CA LEU A 370 19.42 0.79 5.45
C LEU A 370 19.83 2.24 5.71
N PHE A 371 19.65 3.13 4.73
CA PHE A 371 19.87 4.56 4.89
C PHE A 371 19.07 5.12 6.08
N TYR A 372 17.76 4.85 6.15
CA TYR A 372 16.92 5.34 7.24
C TYR A 372 17.40 4.84 8.60
N ILE A 373 17.73 3.55 8.72
CA ILE A 373 18.25 2.97 9.97
C ILE A 373 19.57 3.66 10.39
N ARG A 374 20.48 3.91 9.44
CA ARG A 374 21.77 4.55 9.74
C ARG A 374 21.60 6.01 10.17
N VAL A 375 20.64 6.73 9.57
CA VAL A 375 20.27 8.07 10.03
C VAL A 375 19.71 8.03 11.45
N ALA A 376 18.80 7.09 11.75
CA ALA A 376 18.25 6.93 13.10
C ALA A 376 19.32 6.58 14.16
N GLN A 377 20.42 5.95 13.75
CA GLN A 377 21.57 5.64 14.59
C GLN A 377 22.59 6.78 14.72
N ASN A 378 22.36 7.93 14.07
CA ASN A 378 23.33 9.01 13.91
C ASN A 378 24.66 8.57 13.23
N ASP A 379 24.65 7.48 12.46
CA ASP A 379 25.80 7.00 11.69
C ASP A 379 25.80 7.63 10.29
N ASN A 380 26.15 8.92 10.24
CA ASN A 380 26.09 9.74 9.02
C ASN A 380 26.96 9.20 7.88
N ILE A 381 28.10 8.59 8.19
CA ILE A 381 29.03 8.05 7.18
C ILE A 381 28.39 6.85 6.50
N ARG A 382 27.88 5.88 7.26
CA ARG A 382 27.22 4.71 6.67
C ARG A 382 25.90 5.05 6.01
N ALA A 383 25.17 6.07 6.50
CA ALA A 383 24.02 6.61 5.80
C ALA A 383 24.42 7.15 4.41
N ALA A 384 25.47 7.97 4.33
CA ALA A 384 25.96 8.47 3.04
C ALA A 384 26.42 7.35 2.10
N THR A 385 27.08 6.30 2.63
CA THR A 385 27.43 5.11 1.84
C THR A 385 26.19 4.40 1.28
N ALA A 386 25.13 4.21 2.07
CA ALA A 386 23.90 3.60 1.59
C ALA A 386 23.22 4.46 0.49
N ALA A 387 23.22 5.78 0.65
CA ALA A 387 22.72 6.71 -0.38
C ALA A 387 23.58 6.69 -1.65
N HIS A 388 24.90 6.52 -1.53
CA HIS A 388 25.80 6.35 -2.67
C HIS A 388 25.49 5.09 -3.46
N SER A 389 25.43 3.93 -2.79
CA SER A 389 25.08 2.66 -3.45
C SER A 389 23.68 2.70 -4.06
N LEU A 390 22.73 3.39 -3.42
CA LEU A 390 21.39 3.61 -4.00
C LEU A 390 21.48 4.40 -5.31
N ALA A 391 22.29 5.47 -5.33
CA ALA A 391 22.51 6.25 -6.54
C ALA A 391 23.11 5.38 -7.66
N GLU A 392 24.13 4.58 -7.36
CA GLU A 392 24.76 3.67 -8.33
C GLU A 392 23.75 2.69 -8.95
N VAL A 393 22.94 2.04 -8.11
CA VAL A 393 21.87 1.12 -8.57
C VAL A 393 20.91 1.85 -9.50
N LEU A 394 20.45 3.06 -9.14
CA LEU A 394 19.52 3.85 -9.96
C LEU A 394 20.16 4.35 -11.27
N GLY A 395 21.46 4.65 -11.24
CA GLY A 395 22.24 5.09 -12.40
C GLY A 395 22.44 3.99 -13.44
N ALA A 396 22.42 2.72 -13.03
CA ALA A 396 22.53 1.58 -13.92
C ALA A 396 21.21 1.20 -14.63
N ILE A 397 20.06 1.77 -14.22
CA ILE A 397 18.75 1.46 -14.80
C ILE A 397 18.59 2.19 -16.14
N LEU A 398 18.19 1.45 -17.18
CA LEU A 398 17.84 2.02 -18.47
C LEU A 398 16.57 2.88 -18.37
N GLU A 399 16.48 3.95 -19.15
CA GLU A 399 15.32 4.87 -19.09
C GLU A 399 13.98 4.16 -19.38
N SER A 400 14.01 3.13 -20.25
CA SER A 400 12.84 2.29 -20.55
C SER A 400 12.33 1.48 -19.37
N ASP A 401 13.18 1.19 -18.38
CA ASP A 401 12.90 0.21 -17.33
C ASP A 401 12.42 0.89 -16.03
N TYR A 402 12.40 2.22 -15.99
CA TYR A 402 11.87 2.97 -14.84
C TYR A 402 10.37 2.71 -14.62
N ASN A 403 9.61 2.41 -15.68
CA ASN A 403 8.17 2.16 -15.59
C ASN A 403 7.82 0.78 -15.01
N VAL A 404 8.76 -0.17 -14.98
CA VAL A 404 8.58 -1.51 -14.41
C VAL A 404 9.08 -1.61 -12.95
N LEU A 405 9.67 -0.55 -12.41
CA LEU A 405 10.03 -0.50 -10.99
C LEU A 405 8.79 -0.51 -10.10
N GLN A 406 8.88 -1.17 -8.94
CA GLN A 406 7.81 -1.13 -7.95
C GLN A 406 7.44 0.31 -7.62
N PRO A 407 6.14 0.70 -7.65
CA PRO A 407 5.75 2.09 -7.46
C PRO A 407 6.41 2.72 -6.24
N ILE A 408 6.36 2.05 -5.09
CA ILE A 408 6.89 2.52 -3.79
C ILE A 408 8.37 2.96 -3.81
N VAL A 409 9.16 2.52 -4.79
CA VAL A 409 10.55 2.99 -5.01
C VAL A 409 10.60 4.51 -5.10
N ALA A 410 9.61 5.13 -5.72
CA ALA A 410 9.60 6.57 -5.95
C ALA A 410 9.51 7.37 -4.64
N ILE A 411 8.69 6.92 -3.67
CA ILE A 411 8.69 7.49 -2.31
C ILE A 411 10.01 7.23 -1.60
N CYS A 412 10.56 6.01 -1.70
CA CYS A 412 11.84 5.70 -1.04
C CYS A 412 12.95 6.64 -1.51
N VAL A 413 13.07 6.88 -2.81
CA VAL A 413 14.07 7.81 -3.36
C VAL A 413 13.81 9.24 -2.89
N GLN A 414 12.55 9.70 -2.91
CA GLN A 414 12.18 11.04 -2.43
C GLN A 414 12.55 11.26 -0.96
N LYS A 415 12.20 10.30 -0.08
CA LYS A 415 12.50 10.38 1.35
C LYS A 415 14.01 10.37 1.63
N VAL A 416 14.79 9.55 0.91
CA VAL A 416 16.27 9.57 1.00
C VAL A 416 16.82 10.96 0.61
N ILE A 417 16.34 11.55 -0.48
CA ILE A 417 16.78 12.89 -0.91
C ILE A 417 16.44 13.94 0.14
N ALA A 418 15.19 13.95 0.64
CA ALA A 418 14.73 14.92 1.63
C ALA A 418 15.55 14.85 2.92
N ILE A 419 15.74 13.63 3.48
CA ILE A 419 16.50 13.42 4.71
C ILE A 419 17.97 13.76 4.52
N SER A 420 18.55 13.43 3.36
CA SER A 420 19.94 13.78 3.05
C SER A 420 20.17 15.29 3.02
N GLN A 421 19.16 16.08 2.65
CA GLN A 421 19.22 17.54 2.63
C GLN A 421 19.00 18.15 4.03
N SER A 422 18.12 17.55 4.83
CA SER A 422 17.80 18.04 6.18
C SER A 422 18.81 17.62 7.25
N THR A 423 19.72 16.68 6.95
CA THR A 423 20.71 16.14 7.91
C THR A 423 22.13 16.60 7.55
N PRO A 424 22.70 17.62 8.23
CA PRO A 424 23.97 18.24 7.83
C PRO A 424 25.15 17.27 7.73
N GLY A 425 25.23 16.30 8.64
CA GLY A 425 26.29 15.29 8.63
C GLY A 425 26.24 14.38 7.40
N VAL A 426 25.04 13.99 6.98
CA VAL A 426 24.84 13.19 5.75
C VAL A 426 25.10 14.05 4.53
N ALA A 427 24.59 15.29 4.49
CA ALA A 427 24.80 16.23 3.40
C ALA A 427 26.29 16.49 3.12
N SER A 428 27.10 16.59 4.18
CA SER A 428 28.55 16.78 4.08
C SER A 428 29.29 15.52 3.63
N ALA A 429 28.80 14.34 3.98
CA ALA A 429 29.44 13.07 3.64
C ALA A 429 29.05 12.57 2.23
N LEU A 430 27.88 12.96 1.73
CA LEU A 430 27.39 12.56 0.41
C LEU A 430 28.02 13.41 -0.71
N MET A 431 28.80 12.75 -1.56
CA MET A 431 29.48 13.40 -2.69
C MET A 431 28.47 14.01 -3.70
N PRO A 432 28.87 15.07 -4.44
CA PRO A 432 27.98 15.72 -5.42
C PRO A 432 27.42 14.82 -6.54
N PRO A 433 28.20 13.91 -7.18
CA PRO A 433 27.69 13.10 -8.29
C PRO A 433 26.53 12.16 -7.88
N PRO A 434 26.63 11.39 -6.77
CA PRO A 434 25.49 10.61 -6.24
C PRO A 434 24.25 11.46 -5.97
N ARG A 435 24.42 12.67 -5.42
CA ARG A 435 23.30 13.59 -5.16
C ARG A 435 22.59 14.01 -6.46
N ALA A 436 23.34 14.30 -7.51
CA ALA A 436 22.77 14.62 -8.82
C ALA A 436 22.05 13.41 -9.45
N MET A 437 22.62 12.21 -9.30
CA MET A 437 22.02 10.97 -9.79
C MET A 437 20.69 10.64 -9.09
N LEU A 438 20.61 10.81 -7.77
CA LEU A 438 19.35 10.66 -7.03
C LEU A 438 18.28 11.64 -7.53
N GLY A 439 18.66 12.91 -7.76
CA GLY A 439 17.75 13.91 -8.33
C GLY A 439 17.24 13.55 -9.73
N LEU A 440 18.12 13.09 -10.62
CA LEU A 440 17.75 12.63 -11.96
C LEU A 440 16.84 11.40 -11.91
N ALA A 441 17.13 10.44 -11.03
CA ALA A 441 16.30 9.26 -10.83
C ALA A 441 14.89 9.65 -10.34
N LEU A 442 14.78 10.58 -9.39
CA LEU A 442 13.49 11.09 -8.92
C LEU A 442 12.70 11.76 -10.05
N GLN A 443 13.37 12.55 -10.89
CA GLN A 443 12.74 13.19 -12.06
C GLN A 443 12.22 12.15 -13.08
N ARG A 444 12.93 11.03 -13.27
CA ARG A 444 12.48 9.94 -14.14
C ARG A 444 11.31 9.19 -13.52
N LEU A 445 11.38 8.89 -12.23
CA LEU A 445 10.32 8.22 -11.48
C LEU A 445 9.03 9.05 -11.49
N SER A 446 9.09 10.37 -11.32
CA SER A 446 7.89 11.23 -11.29
C SER A 446 7.12 11.26 -12.61
N ARG A 447 7.74 10.90 -13.75
CA ARG A 447 7.03 10.74 -15.03
C ARG A 447 6.02 9.60 -15.02
N TRP A 448 6.32 8.53 -14.30
CA TRP A 448 5.48 7.32 -14.23
C TRP A 448 4.66 7.25 -12.93
N PHE A 449 5.18 7.88 -11.87
CA PHE A 449 4.69 7.84 -10.49
C PHE A 449 4.45 9.26 -9.96
N PRO A 450 3.45 9.98 -10.47
CA PRO A 450 3.23 11.40 -10.18
C PRO A 450 2.78 11.68 -8.73
N TYR A 451 2.30 10.66 -8.02
CA TYR A 451 1.91 10.80 -6.61
C TYR A 451 3.04 11.32 -5.70
N VAL A 452 4.30 11.08 -6.08
CA VAL A 452 5.48 11.60 -5.39
C VAL A 452 5.50 13.13 -5.36
N THR A 453 5.03 13.80 -6.42
CA THR A 453 4.98 15.26 -6.46
C THR A 453 3.76 15.84 -5.73
N ALA A 454 2.76 15.01 -5.44
CA ALA A 454 1.51 15.43 -4.79
C ALA A 454 1.56 15.38 -3.25
N LEU A 455 2.61 14.79 -2.66
CA LEU A 455 2.82 14.65 -1.21
C LEU A 455 3.44 15.91 -0.54
N HIS A 456 3.36 17.07 -1.20
CA HIS A 456 3.93 18.34 -0.73
C HIS A 456 2.87 19.28 -0.13
#